data_AF-A0AAC8ZKF3-F1
#
_entry.id   AF-A0AAC8ZKF3-F1
#
_cell.length_a   1.000
_cell.length_b   1.000
_cell.length_c   1.000
_cell.angle_alpha   90.00
_cell.angle_beta   90.00
_cell.angle_gamma   90.00
#
_symmetry.space_group_name_H-M   'P 1'
#
loop_
_entity.id
_entity.type
_entity.pdbx_description
1 polymer ?
#
loop_
_entity_poly.entity_id
_entity_poly.type
_entity_poly.pdbx_seq_one_letter_code
_entity_poly.pdbx_strand_id
1 'polypeptide(L)'
;MMQSPSFQHHLAIQARRRPEILERVLRVVRHRGFEIHAMNMAQDSDCDSVSIELTVASTRPVTLLSSQLSKLLDVARVDVSAPRSLRMLPRRQALG
;
A
#
# COMPACT_ATOMS: atom_id res chain seq x y z
N MET A 1 11.38 -12.52 22.61
CA MET A 1 11.28 -11.32 21.73
C MET A 1 9.81 -10.95 21.61
N MET A 2 9.40 -9.85 22.23
CA MET A 2 8.03 -9.34 22.09
C MET A 2 7.91 -8.67 20.73
N GLN A 3 7.25 -9.35 19.79
CA GLN A 3 6.87 -8.75 18.51
C GLN A 3 5.82 -7.68 18.82
N SER A 4 6.25 -6.42 18.85
CA SER A 4 5.35 -5.26 18.89
C SER A 4 4.38 -5.35 17.71
N PRO A 5 3.06 -5.17 17.91
CA PRO A 5 2.09 -5.35 16.85
C PRO A 5 2.34 -4.34 15.73
N SER A 6 2.84 -4.81 14.59
CA SER A 6 2.95 -4.03 13.37
C SER A 6 1.63 -4.13 12.62
N PHE A 7 1.00 -3.00 12.37
CA PHE A 7 -0.25 -2.97 11.61
C PHE A 7 0.08 -3.02 10.13
N GLN A 8 -0.55 -3.95 9.43
CA GLN A 8 -0.42 -4.08 7.99
C GLN A 8 -1.39 -3.12 7.31
N HIS A 9 -0.90 -2.41 6.30
CA HIS A 9 -1.66 -1.47 5.50
C HIS A 9 -1.48 -1.78 4.02
N HIS A 10 -2.56 -1.63 3.26
CA HIS A 10 -2.53 -1.77 1.82
C HIS A 10 -2.55 -0.38 1.19
N LEU A 11 -1.58 -0.09 0.32
CA LEU A 11 -1.50 1.12 -0.46
C LEU A 11 -1.74 0.79 -1.93
N ALA A 12 -2.58 1.58 -2.57
CA ALA A 12 -2.75 1.59 -4.02
C ALA A 12 -2.23 2.92 -4.55
N ILE A 13 -1.23 2.89 -5.41
CA ILE A 13 -0.57 4.08 -5.95
C ILE A 13 -0.78 4.08 -7.46
N GLN A 14 -1.43 5.11 -7.98
CA GLN A 14 -1.41 5.38 -9.42
C GLN A 14 -0.32 6.39 -9.72
N ALA A 15 0.54 6.05 -10.66
CA ALA A 15 1.65 6.88 -11.08
C ALA A 15 1.90 6.77 -12.58
N ARG A 16 2.65 7.71 -13.14
CA ARG A 16 3.16 7.61 -14.50
C ARG A 16 4.17 6.47 -14.62
N ARG A 17 4.13 5.77 -15.74
CA ARG A 17 5.01 4.66 -16.07
C ARG A 17 6.42 5.17 -16.37
N ARG A 18 7.21 5.34 -15.32
CA ARG A 18 8.63 5.71 -15.37
C ARG A 18 9.48 4.61 -14.73
N PRO A 19 10.63 4.25 -15.30
CA PRO A 19 11.49 3.22 -14.69
C PRO A 19 11.90 3.60 -13.26
N GLU A 20 12.12 4.89 -12.97
CA GLU A 20 12.52 5.34 -11.64
C GLU A 20 11.41 5.33 -10.58
N ILE A 21 10.12 5.23 -10.96
CA ILE A 21 9.03 5.46 -9.99
C ILE A 21 8.99 4.36 -8.92
N LEU A 22 9.21 3.12 -9.33
CA LEU A 22 9.23 1.98 -8.42
C LEU A 22 10.34 2.14 -7.39
N GLU A 23 11.54 2.50 -7.84
CA GLU A 23 12.70 2.75 -6.99
C GLU A 23 12.45 3.90 -6.01
N ARG A 24 11.83 5.00 -6.47
CA ARG A 24 11.48 6.15 -5.61
C ARG A 24 10.48 5.75 -4.54
N VAL A 25 9.42 5.03 -4.91
CA VAL A 25 8.41 4.52 -3.97
C VAL A 25 9.06 3.61 -2.93
N LEU A 26 9.82 2.60 -3.37
CA LEU A 26 10.53 1.67 -2.49
C LEU A 26 11.49 2.39 -1.53
N ARG A 27 12.24 3.37 -2.05
CA ARG A 27 13.17 4.17 -1.24
C ARG A 27 12.44 4.96 -0.18
N VAL A 28 11.30 5.59 -0.51
CA VAL A 28 10.49 6.33 0.47
C VAL A 28 9.94 5.39 1.53
N VAL A 29 9.38 4.24 1.15
CA VAL A 29 8.83 3.24 2.10
C VAL A 29 9.91 2.78 3.08
N ARG A 30 11.06 2.35 2.56
CA ARG A 30 12.17 1.86 3.40
C ARG A 30 12.78 2.96 4.27
N HIS A 31 12.97 4.15 3.73
CA HIS A 31 13.56 5.27 4.48
C HIS A 31 12.65 5.78 5.61
N ARG A 32 11.34 5.53 5.52
CA ARG A 32 10.35 5.87 6.54
C ARG A 32 10.19 4.79 7.61
N GLY A 33 10.92 3.68 7.50
CA GLY A 33 10.86 2.56 8.45
C GLY A 33 9.60 1.71 8.29
N PHE A 34 9.06 1.62 7.07
CA PHE A 34 8.00 0.69 6.72
C PHE A 34 8.62 -0.54 6.07
N GLU A 35 8.15 -1.72 6.47
CA GLU A 35 8.54 -2.99 5.86
C GLU A 35 7.54 -3.35 4.77
N ILE A 36 8.03 -3.90 3.65
CA ILE A 36 7.21 -4.32 2.54
C ILE A 36 7.00 -5.83 2.63
N HIS A 37 5.74 -6.25 2.71
CA HIS A 37 5.36 -7.66 2.74
C HIS A 37 4.95 -8.18 1.36
N ALA A 38 4.27 -7.36 0.57
CA ALA A 38 3.87 -7.71 -0.79
C ALA A 38 3.86 -6.47 -1.68
N MET A 39 4.11 -6.71 -2.96
CA MET A 39 4.05 -5.69 -4.00
C MET A 39 3.43 -6.32 -5.25
N ASN A 40 2.51 -5.60 -5.87
CA ASN A 40 1.94 -5.94 -7.16
C ASN A 40 1.98 -4.69 -8.04
N MET A 41 2.29 -4.87 -9.33
CA MET A 41 2.39 -3.77 -10.28
C MET A 41 1.64 -4.18 -11.54
N ALA A 42 0.61 -3.40 -11.88
CA ALA A 42 -0.21 -3.61 -13.05
C ALA A 42 -0.15 -2.36 -13.93
N GLN A 43 0.11 -2.56 -15.22
CA GLN A 43 -0.01 -1.47 -16.19
C GLN A 43 -1.49 -1.17 -16.40
N ASP A 44 -1.84 0.11 -16.40
CA ASP A 44 -3.19 0.51 -16.73
C ASP A 44 -3.43 0.33 -18.25
N SER A 45 -4.68 0.37 -18.68
CA SER A 45 -5.03 0.28 -20.10
C SER A 45 -4.45 1.47 -20.89
N ASP A 46 -4.25 2.59 -20.19
CA ASP A 46 -3.52 3.74 -20.70
C ASP A 46 -2.01 3.51 -20.54
N CYS A 47 -1.29 3.34 -21.65
CA CYS A 47 0.12 2.91 -21.70
C CYS A 47 1.12 3.84 -20.94
N ASP A 48 0.68 5.03 -20.52
CA ASP A 48 1.48 5.97 -19.72
C ASP A 48 1.29 5.81 -18.21
N SER A 49 0.34 4.99 -17.74
CA SER A 49 -0.02 4.88 -16.33
C SER A 49 0.26 3.48 -15.76
N VAL A 50 0.60 3.45 -14.48
CA VAL A 50 0.82 2.21 -13.72
C VAL A 50 0.14 2.27 -12.36
N SER A 51 -0.47 1.15 -11.98
CA SER A 51 -1.01 0.90 -10.66
C SER A 51 -0.03 0.04 -9.87
N ILE A 52 0.44 0.56 -8.73
CA ILE A 52 1.36 -0.11 -7.82
C ILE A 52 0.62 -0.36 -6.52
N GLU A 53 0.37 -1.62 -6.22
CA GLU A 53 -0.20 -2.07 -4.95
C GLU A 53 0.91 -2.54 -4.02
N LEU A 54 0.86 -2.06 -2.78
CA LEU A 54 1.89 -2.28 -1.77
C LEU A 54 1.25 -2.68 -0.47
N THR A 55 1.65 -3.82 0.06
CA THR A 55 1.32 -4.24 1.41
C THR A 55 2.51 -3.93 2.30
N VAL A 56 2.35 -2.99 3.22
CA VAL A 56 3.40 -2.58 4.14
C VAL A 56 2.99 -2.84 5.58
N ALA A 57 3.96 -3.10 6.45
CA ALA A 57 3.74 -3.15 7.88
C ALA A 57 4.62 -2.11 8.58
N SER A 58 4.05 -1.44 9.58
CA SER A 58 4.84 -0.54 10.42
C SER A 58 4.18 -0.29 11.77
N THR A 59 4.95 0.29 12.68
CA THR A 59 4.46 0.87 13.94
C THR A 59 4.03 2.33 13.79
N ARG A 60 4.29 2.95 12.63
CA ARG A 60 4.04 4.36 12.33
C ARG A 60 2.73 4.53 11.55
N PRO A 61 2.10 5.72 11.59
CA PRO A 61 0.90 5.97 10.81
C PRO A 61 1.22 6.04 9.31
N VAL A 62 0.46 5.26 8.52
CA VAL A 62 0.57 5.20 7.05
C VAL A 62 0.25 6.54 6.37
N THR A 63 -0.41 7.49 7.06
CA THR A 63 -0.66 8.85 6.56
C THR A 63 0.64 9.62 6.26
N LEU A 64 1.72 9.37 7.01
CA LEU A 64 3.03 9.95 6.74
C LEU A 64 3.63 9.39 5.45
N LEU A 65 3.43 8.10 5.20
CA LEU A 65 3.90 7.45 3.99
C LEU A 65 3.12 7.96 2.78
N SER A 66 1.78 7.97 2.84
CA SER A 66 0.95 8.43 1.73
C SER A 66 1.19 9.89 1.38
N SER A 67 1.35 10.76 2.39
CA SER A 67 1.69 12.18 2.19
C SER A 67 3.09 12.40 1.61
N GLN A 68 4.00 11.44 1.73
CA GLN A 68 5.34 11.52 1.13
C GLN A 68 5.34 10.99 -0.29
N LEU A 69 4.59 9.92 -0.53
CA LEU A 69 4.39 9.38 -1.87
C LEU A 69 3.62 10.35 -2.77
N SER A 70 2.61 11.05 -2.23
CA SER A 70 1.84 12.06 -2.99
C SER A 70 2.66 13.30 -3.39
N LYS A 71 3.86 13.50 -2.81
CA LYS A 71 4.77 14.59 -3.18
C LYS A 71 5.66 14.25 -4.37
N LEU A 72 5.68 12.98 -4.79
CA LEU A 72 6.39 12.57 -5.99
C LEU A 72 5.61 13.11 -7.21
N LEU A 73 6.27 13.88 -8.07
CA LEU A 73 5.67 14.47 -9.27
C LEU A 73 5.00 13.44 -10.19
N ASP A 74 5.53 12.22 -10.18
CA ASP A 74 5.05 11.13 -11.04
C ASP A 74 3.85 10.40 -10.44
N VAL A 75 3.50 10.65 -9.17
CA VAL A 75 2.38 10.00 -8.49
C VAL A 75 1.12 10.83 -8.70
N ALA A 76 0.14 10.25 -9.38
CA ALA A 76 -1.16 10.88 -9.62
C ALA A 76 -2.10 10.72 -8.42
N ARG A 77 -2.09 9.54 -7.78
CA ARG A 77 -2.99 9.22 -6.67
C ARG A 77 -2.38 8.20 -5.72
N VAL A 78 -2.65 8.37 -4.43
CA VAL A 78 -2.30 7.39 -3.40
C VAL A 78 -3.55 7.13 -2.56
N ASP A 79 -4.05 5.91 -2.62
CA ASP A 79 -5.14 5.44 -1.80
C ASP A 79 -4.60 4.47 -0.74
N VAL A 80 -5.07 4.62 0.49
CA VAL A 80 -4.64 3.78 1.62
C VAL A 80 -5.83 3.05 2.17
N SER A 81 -5.81 1.73 2.08
CA SER A 81 -6.77 0.86 2.74
C SER A 81 -6.22 0.44 4.10
N ALA A 82 -7.02 0.66 5.14
CA ALA A 82 -6.76 0.13 6.47
C ALA A 82 -6.65 -1.41 6.40
N PRO A 83 -5.97 -2.06 7.37
CA PRO A 83 -6.02 -3.52 7.48
C PRO A 83 -7.48 -3.93 7.37
N ARG A 84 -7.77 -4.81 6.41
CA ARG A 84 -9.09 -5.39 6.23
C ARG A 84 -9.32 -6.26 7.47
N SER A 85 -9.74 -5.64 8.58
CA SER A 85 -10.25 -6.34 9.75
C SER A 85 -11.31 -7.25 9.19
N LEU A 86 -11.02 -8.55 9.17
CA LEU A 86 -11.88 -9.57 8.59
C LEU A 86 -13.25 -9.36 9.24
N ARG A 87 -14.15 -8.69 8.50
CA ARG A 87 -15.49 -8.41 8.97
C ARG A 87 -16.13 -9.78 8.97
N MET A 88 -16.17 -10.39 10.15
CA MET A 88 -16.71 -11.72 10.36
C MET A 88 -18.04 -11.80 9.64
N LEU A 89 -18.10 -12.62 8.59
CA LEU A 89 -19.36 -13.02 8.00
C LEU A 89 -20.17 -13.67 9.13
N PRO A 90 -21.38 -13.21 9.44
CA PRO A 90 -22.22 -13.95 10.37
C PRO A 90 -22.43 -15.33 9.73
N ARG A 91 -21.98 -16.39 10.42
CA ARG A 91 -22.36 -17.77 10.11
C ARG A 91 -23.88 -17.79 10.07
N ARG A 92 -24.47 -17.76 8.87
CA ARG A 92 -25.89 -18.06 8.71
C ARG A 92 -26.05 -19.50 9.22
N GLN A 93 -26.74 -19.62 10.36
CA GLN A 93 -27.17 -20.89 10.94
C GLN A 93 -27.88 -21.69 9.85
N ALA A 94 -27.37 -22.89 9.59
CA ALA A 94 -28.20 -23.98 9.09
C ALA A 94 -29.10 -24.39 10.26
N LEU A 95 -30.42 -24.29 10.08
CA LEU A 95 -31.44 -24.86 10.95
C LEU A 95 -32.78 -24.85 10.20
N GLY A 96 -33.37 -26.03 10.03
CA GLY A 96 -34.74 -26.23 9.54
C GLY A 96 -34.81 -27.15 8.34
#